data_AF-A0A2U2EGF3-F1
#
_entry.id   AF-A0A2U2EGF3-F1
#
_cell.length_a   1.000
_cell.length_b   1.000
_cell.length_c   1.000
_cell.angle_alpha   90.00
_cell.angle_beta   90.00
_cell.angle_gamma   90.00
#
_symmetry.space_group_name_H-M   'P 1'
#
loop_
_entity.id
_entity.type
_entity.pdbx_description
1 polymer ?
#
loop_
_entity_poly.entity_id
_entity_poly.type
_entity_poly.pdbx_seq_one_letter_code
_entity_poly.pdbx_strand_id
1 'polypeptide(L)'
;MWSDEFNGDSLNRADWNVETHEKGWVNNELQEYVDSAENIQVKDGKLIINPVKKVTDGDTGSTKEAASYTSGRVSTQNKQTFIYGRFECRAMVPKGHGYLPAFTLS
;
A
#
# COMPACT_ATOMS: atom_id res chain seq x y z
N MET A 1 -19.92 -8.39 12.56
CA MET A 1 -19.92 -8.13 11.11
C MET A 1 -19.41 -6.71 10.94
N TRP A 2 -18.39 -6.50 10.10
CA TRP A 2 -17.71 -5.21 9.95
C TRP A 2 -17.44 -4.95 8.46
N SER A 3 -17.42 -3.68 8.08
CA SER A 3 -17.15 -3.22 6.73
C SER A 3 -16.60 -1.78 6.78
N ASP A 4 -15.79 -1.42 5.79
CA ASP A 4 -15.38 -0.05 5.54
C ASP A 4 -15.62 0.27 4.07
N GLU A 5 -16.54 1.22 3.83
CA GLU A 5 -16.90 1.70 2.49
C GLU A 5 -16.04 2.90 2.07
N PHE A 6 -15.08 3.31 2.91
CA PHE A 6 -14.13 4.39 2.64
C PHE A 6 -14.79 5.72 2.26
N ASN A 7 -15.91 6.05 2.91
CA ASN A 7 -16.70 7.27 2.67
C ASN A 7 -16.17 8.52 3.40
N GLY A 8 -15.16 8.37 4.27
CA GLY A 8 -14.51 9.49 4.94
C GLY A 8 -13.48 10.20 4.05
N ASP A 9 -12.80 11.20 4.61
CA ASP A 9 -11.77 11.98 3.89
C ASP A 9 -10.34 11.46 4.14
N SER A 10 -10.19 10.43 4.97
CA SER A 10 -8.90 9.81 5.30
C SER A 10 -9.09 8.37 5.78
N LEU A 11 -7.98 7.62 5.81
CA LEU A 11 -7.98 6.25 6.33
C LEU A 11 -8.38 6.25 7.81
N ASN A 12 -9.42 5.48 8.17
CA ASN A 12 -9.81 5.33 9.57
C ASN A 12 -8.71 4.58 10.36
N ARG A 13 -7.92 5.33 11.12
CA ARG A 13 -6.83 4.77 11.93
C ARG A 13 -7.30 3.94 13.11
N ALA A 14 -8.59 3.98 13.48
CA ALA A 14 -9.14 3.06 14.47
C ALA A 14 -9.32 1.64 13.91
N ASP A 15 -9.56 1.52 12.61
CA ASP A 15 -9.79 0.24 11.93
C ASP A 15 -8.54 -0.31 11.22
N TRP A 16 -7.71 0.60 10.70
CA TRP A 16 -6.55 0.26 9.89
C TRP A 16 -5.24 0.73 10.51
N ASN A 17 -4.23 -0.13 10.50
CA ASN A 17 -2.83 0.22 10.69
C ASN A 17 -2.22 0.61 9.35
N VAL A 18 -1.25 1.53 9.38
CA VAL A 18 -0.32 1.71 8.27
C VAL A 18 0.99 1.05 8.66
N GLU A 19 1.48 0.17 7.81
CA GLU A 19 2.74 -0.56 8.02
C GLU A 19 3.86 0.14 7.26
N THR A 20 4.97 0.42 7.95
CA THR A 20 6.16 1.00 7.35
C THR A 20 7.31 0.01 7.38
N HIS A 21 7.98 -0.16 6.24
CA HIS A 21 9.07 -1.10 6.09
C HIS A 21 10.06 -0.63 5.03
N GLU A 22 11.34 -0.86 5.29
CA GLU A 22 12.41 -0.63 4.31
C GLU A 22 12.24 -1.55 3.09
N LYS A 23 12.85 -1.14 1.96
CA LYS A 23 12.94 -1.98 0.76
C LYS A 23 13.57 -3.34 1.07
N GLY A 24 13.10 -4.37 0.40
CA GLY A 24 13.60 -5.74 0.53
C GLY A 24 13.09 -6.49 1.76
N TRP A 25 12.21 -5.89 2.57
CA TRP A 25 11.70 -6.50 3.80
C TRP A 25 11.10 -7.90 3.60
N VAL A 26 10.32 -8.08 2.53
CA VAL A 26 9.79 -9.39 2.13
C VAL A 26 10.09 -9.58 0.64
N ASN A 27 10.38 -10.82 0.24
CA ASN A 27 10.58 -11.25 -1.16
C ASN A 27 11.60 -10.43 -1.98
N ASN A 28 12.52 -9.69 -1.34
CA ASN A 28 13.41 -8.74 -2.00
C ASN A 28 12.65 -7.68 -2.84
N GLU A 29 11.45 -7.30 -2.40
CA GLU A 29 10.63 -6.29 -3.03
C GLU A 29 11.31 -4.91 -3.06
N LEU A 30 11.12 -4.16 -4.14
CA LEU A 30 11.89 -2.94 -4.38
C LEU A 30 11.33 -1.69 -3.69
N GLN A 31 10.10 -1.75 -3.21
CA GLN A 31 9.43 -0.63 -2.57
C GLN A 31 9.70 -0.55 -1.07
N GLU A 32 9.80 0.68 -0.58
CA GLU A 32 9.61 1.02 0.83
C GLU A 32 8.11 1.23 1.09
N TYR A 33 7.58 0.68 2.18
CA TYR A 33 6.24 1.01 2.64
C TYR A 33 6.30 2.23 3.56
N VAL A 34 5.51 3.26 3.22
CA VAL A 34 5.55 4.55 3.91
C VAL A 34 4.15 5.05 4.27
N ASP A 35 4.07 5.80 5.37
CA ASP A 35 2.86 6.52 5.76
C ASP A 35 2.85 7.91 5.11
N SER A 36 2.40 7.98 3.86
CA SER A 36 2.37 9.20 3.06
C SER A 36 1.02 9.37 2.37
N ALA A 37 0.53 10.61 2.33
CA ALA A 37 -0.64 10.99 1.55
C ALA A 37 -0.45 10.79 0.04
N GLU A 38 0.78 10.60 -0.45
CA GLU A 38 1.04 10.24 -1.86
C GLU A 38 0.76 8.76 -2.14
N ASN A 39 0.88 7.92 -1.11
CA ASN A 39 0.80 6.46 -1.21
C ASN A 39 -0.50 5.87 -0.65
N ILE A 40 -1.12 6.54 0.32
CA ILE A 40 -2.35 6.07 0.99
C ILE A 40 -3.34 7.22 1.06
N GLN A 41 -4.46 7.08 0.35
CA GLN A 41 -5.52 8.07 0.32
C GLN A 41 -6.88 7.41 0.44
N VAL A 42 -7.82 8.09 1.08
CA VAL A 42 -9.24 7.78 0.94
C VAL A 42 -9.87 8.90 0.12
N LYS A 43 -10.52 8.52 -0.99
CA LYS A 43 -11.15 9.48 -1.89
C LYS A 43 -12.26 8.82 -2.69
N ASP A 44 -13.39 9.51 -2.84
CA ASP A 44 -14.51 9.09 -3.68
C ASP A 44 -15.03 7.67 -3.34
N GLY A 45 -15.14 7.35 -2.04
CA GLY A 45 -15.63 6.05 -1.55
C GLY A 45 -14.64 4.90 -1.74
N LYS A 46 -13.34 5.20 -1.78
CA LYS A 46 -12.29 4.21 -2.08
C LYS A 46 -11.04 4.46 -1.26
N LEU A 47 -10.42 3.37 -0.82
CA LEU A 47 -9.01 3.35 -0.46
C LEU A 47 -8.15 3.27 -1.72
N ILE A 48 -7.21 4.19 -1.86
CA ILE A 48 -6.23 4.25 -2.94
C ILE A 48 -4.88 3.96 -2.33
N ILE A 49 -4.28 2.83 -2.75
CA ILE A 49 -2.88 2.51 -2.51
C ILE A 49 -2.11 2.81 -3.79
N ASN A 50 -1.33 3.88 -3.77
CA ASN A 50 -0.65 4.41 -4.94
C ASN A 50 0.86 4.17 -4.85
N PRO A 51 1.43 3.23 -5.62
CA PRO A 51 2.87 3.07 -5.72
C PRO A 51 3.51 4.21 -6.52
N VAL A 52 4.59 4.79 -6.01
CA VAL A 52 5.29 5.94 -6.61
C VAL A 52 6.71 5.55 -6.96
N LYS A 53 7.12 5.78 -8.21
CA LYS A 53 8.51 5.68 -8.66
C LYS A 53 9.15 7.07 -8.56
N LYS A 54 10.27 7.19 -7.85
CA LYS A 54 11.11 8.38 -7.87
C LYS A 54 12.39 8.06 -8.63
N VAL A 55 12.65 8.81 -9.69
CA VAL A 55 13.91 8.75 -10.42
C VAL A 55 14.81 9.83 -9.83
N THR A 56 16.00 9.43 -9.39
CA THR A 56 17.04 10.37 -9.00
C THR A 56 18.01 10.45 -10.16
N ASP A 57 18.32 11.66 -10.63
CA ASP A 57 19.41 11.85 -11.59
C ASP A 57 20.68 11.26 -10.97
N GLY A 58 21.20 10.21 -11.61
CA GLY A 58 22.33 9.47 -11.09
C GLY A 58 23.54 10.38 -10.92
N ASP A 59 24.34 10.11 -9.89
CA ASP A 59 25.67 10.67 -9.76
C ASP A 59 26.41 10.47 -11.10
N THR A 60 27.00 11.55 -11.60
CA THR A 60 27.46 11.80 -13.00
C THR A 60 28.45 10.78 -13.59
N GLY A 61 28.74 9.68 -12.90
CA GLY A 61 29.60 8.57 -13.34
C GLY A 61 28.92 7.21 -13.53
N SER A 62 27.62 7.05 -13.23
CA SER A 62 26.91 5.77 -13.38
C SER A 62 25.85 5.83 -14.49
N THR A 63 25.94 4.95 -15.50
CA THR A 63 25.03 4.90 -16.66
C THR A 63 23.64 4.32 -16.36
N LYS A 64 23.28 4.16 -15.08
CA LYS A 64 21.97 3.65 -14.65
C LYS A 64 21.30 4.65 -13.73
N GLU A 65 20.12 5.11 -14.13
CA GLU A 65 19.22 5.87 -13.26
C GLU A 65 18.96 5.10 -11.95
N ALA A 66 19.21 5.74 -10.80
CA ALA A 66 18.84 5.20 -9.51
C ALA A 66 17.35 5.50 -9.27
N ALA A 67 16.50 4.48 -9.47
CA ALA A 67 15.08 4.56 -9.15
C ALA A 67 14.82 4.01 -7.74
N SER A 68 14.01 4.73 -6.97
CA SER A 68 13.40 4.24 -5.73
C SER A 68 11.88 4.13 -5.90
N TYR A 69 11.27 3.26 -5.09
CA TYR A 69 9.84 3.02 -5.12
C TYR A 69 9.28 3.16 -3.71
N THR A 70 8.15 3.84 -3.56
CA THR A 70 7.37 3.83 -2.33
C THR A 70 5.97 3.28 -2.59
N SER A 71 5.36 2.68 -1.59
CA SER A 71 3.97 2.20 -1.66
C SER A 71 3.30 2.28 -0.29
N GLY A 72 1.99 2.03 -0.27
CA GLY A 72 1.22 1.84 0.96
C GLY A 72 1.02 0.36 1.30
N ARG A 73 0.97 0.05 2.60
CA ARG A 73 0.51 -1.24 3.15
C ARG A 73 -0.33 -0.96 4.38
N VAL A 74 -1.50 -1.60 4.45
CA VAL A 74 -2.43 -1.45 5.57
C VAL A 74 -2.91 -2.81 6.05
N SER A 75 -3.21 -2.91 7.34
CA SER A 75 -3.79 -4.11 7.94
C SER A 75 -4.79 -3.77 9.03
N THR A 76 -5.65 -4.72 9.36
CA THR A 76 -6.58 -4.62 10.49
C THR A 76 -6.06 -5.31 11.75
N GLN A 77 -4.78 -5.69 11.78
CA GLN A 77 -4.19 -6.47 12.87
C GLN A 77 -4.43 -5.80 14.23
N ASN A 78 -4.91 -6.57 15.21
CA ASN A 78 -5.27 -6.10 16.56
C ASN A 78 -6.38 -5.03 16.63
N LYS A 79 -7.04 -4.71 15.51
CA LYS A 79 -8.15 -3.76 15.42
C LYS A 79 -9.45 -4.45 15.04
N GLN A 80 -9.45 -5.08 13.86
CA GLN A 80 -10.57 -5.88 13.35
C GLN A 80 -10.05 -7.28 13.05
N THR A 81 -10.27 -8.20 14.00
CA THR A 81 -9.83 -9.60 13.92
C THR A 81 -11.04 -10.53 13.97
N PHE A 82 -11.07 -11.53 13.10
CA PHE A 82 -12.20 -12.44 12.94
C PHE A 82 -11.71 -13.88 12.89
N ILE A 83 -12.49 -14.79 13.48
CA ILE A 83 -12.31 -16.23 13.31
C ILE A 83 -13.52 -16.72 12.51
N TYR A 84 -13.25 -17.34 11.36
CA TYR A 84 -14.24 -17.71 10.34
C TYR A 84 -14.94 -16.50 9.69
N GLY A 85 -15.75 -16.79 8.67
CA GLY A 85 -16.59 -15.81 8.01
C GLY A 85 -16.40 -15.77 6.50
N ARG A 86 -17.00 -14.76 5.89
CA ARG A 86 -16.87 -14.44 4.47
C ARG A 86 -16.21 -13.08 4.37
N PHE A 87 -15.11 -13.01 3.61
CA PHE A 87 -14.35 -11.78 3.39
C PHE A 87 -14.51 -11.39 1.93
N GLU A 88 -14.92 -10.15 1.69
CA GLU A 88 -15.12 -9.61 0.35
C GLU A 88 -14.33 -8.31 0.20
N CYS A 89 -13.71 -8.15 -0.96
CA CYS A 89 -13.02 -6.93 -1.35
C CYS A 89 -13.35 -6.64 -2.82
N ARG A 90 -13.74 -5.41 -3.11
CA ARG A 90 -13.89 -4.91 -4.49
C ARG A 90 -12.72 -4.01 -4.81
N ALA A 91 -11.80 -4.49 -5.66
CA ALA A 91 -10.58 -3.76 -6.01
C ALA A 91 -10.42 -3.57 -7.53
N MET A 92 -9.73 -2.50 -7.91
CA MET A 92 -9.17 -2.30 -9.24
C MET A 92 -7.65 -2.31 -9.12
N VAL A 93 -6.98 -3.14 -9.92
CA VAL A 93 -5.53 -3.30 -9.87
C VAL A 93 -4.82 -2.44 -10.91
N PRO A 94 -3.60 -1.93 -10.63
CA PRO A 94 -2.83 -1.16 -11.58
C PRO A 94 -2.42 -2.02 -12.79
N LYS A 95 -2.29 -1.37 -13.95
CA LYS A 95 -1.75 -2.00 -15.16
C LYS A 95 -0.26 -1.66 -15.29
N GLY A 96 0.58 -2.67 -15.54
CA GLY A 96 2.01 -2.47 -15.77
C GLY A 96 2.85 -3.62 -15.22
N HIS A 97 4.10 -3.72 -15.68
CA HIS A 97 5.05 -4.69 -15.15
C HIS A 97 5.58 -4.23 -13.79
N GLY A 98 5.77 -5.19 -12.87
CA GLY A 98 6.37 -4.95 -11.56
C GLY A 98 5.38 -4.61 -10.44
N TYR A 99 4.09 -4.42 -10.73
CA TYR A 99 3.07 -4.27 -9.68
C TYR A 99 2.65 -5.62 -9.11
N LEU A 100 2.56 -5.69 -7.78
CA LEU A 100 2.10 -6.87 -7.03
C LEU A 100 1.03 -6.48 -6.00
N PRO A 101 -0.23 -6.22 -6.43
CA PRO A 101 -1.33 -5.95 -5.51
C PRO A 101 -1.76 -7.24 -4.80
N ALA A 102 -2.04 -7.15 -3.49
CA ALA A 102 -2.45 -8.30 -2.69
C ALA A 102 -3.58 -7.95 -1.73
N PHE A 103 -4.53 -8.87 -1.59
CA PHE A 103 -5.52 -8.93 -0.52
C PHE A 103 -5.38 -10.30 0.15
N THR A 104 -4.90 -10.32 1.40
CA THR A 104 -4.55 -11.55 2.11
C THR A 104 -5.02 -11.49 3.56
N LEU A 105 -5.22 -12.67 4.15
CA LEU A 105 -5.56 -12.85 5.57
C LEU A 105 -4.39 -13.54 6.27
N SER A 106 -4.04 -13.10 7.48
CA SER A 106 -2.93 -13.61 8.30
C SER A 106 -3.31 -13.69 9.77
#